data_AF-A0A2K4XFS3-F1
#
_entry.id   AF-A0A2K4XFS3-F1
#
_cell.length_a   1.000
_cell.length_b   1.000
_cell.length_c   1.000
_cell.angle_alpha   90.00
_cell.angle_beta   90.00
_cell.angle_gamma   90.00
#
_symmetry.space_group_name_H-M   'P 1'
#
loop_
_entity.id
_entity.type
_entity.pdbx_description
1 polymer ?
#
loop_
_entity_poly.entity_id
_entity_poly.type
_entity_poly.pdbx_seq_one_letter_code
_entity_poly.pdbx_strand_id
1 'polypeptide(L)'
;MSYRKVLLCLSCLFLSNVLFAKTATPSNKSRFIPLLKTKLGDYKVVSASSSLCVDSQLSLINPVYPDAGFKLGSQIVFESLHNGTRTTKKPDFCFVTSSFKYKSDGVDNSLRMSRCVDPVNEKTIRQSIEFVSPTTVKYTLNDPQVQCTFEKQAD
;
A
#
# COMPACT_ATOMS: atom_id res chain seq x y z
N MET A 1 -59.63 35.78 -33.24
CA MET A 1 -58.81 35.03 -32.25
C MET A 1 -57.37 35.52 -32.40
N SER A 2 -56.83 36.37 -31.53
CA SER A 2 -56.40 36.13 -30.14
C SER A 2 -54.88 35.89 -30.05
N TYR A 3 -54.16 36.97 -29.70
CA TYR A 3 -52.92 37.15 -28.90
C TYR A 3 -51.55 36.45 -29.17
N ARG A 4 -50.59 37.30 -29.57
CA ARG A 4 -49.25 37.61 -29.00
C ARG A 4 -48.45 36.60 -28.14
N LYS A 5 -47.20 36.36 -28.59
CA LYS A 5 -45.86 36.31 -27.92
C LYS A 5 -45.74 35.95 -26.42
N VAL A 6 -44.99 34.88 -26.11
CA VAL A 6 -44.07 34.68 -24.94
C VAL A 6 -43.01 33.65 -25.44
N LEU A 7 -41.70 33.90 -25.61
CA LEU A 7 -40.59 34.36 -24.76
C LEU A 7 -39.91 33.25 -23.89
N LEU A 8 -38.70 32.87 -24.34
CA LEU A 8 -37.44 32.59 -23.60
C LEU A 8 -37.22 31.37 -22.68
N CYS A 9 -35.92 31.02 -22.69
CA CYS A 9 -35.05 30.36 -21.70
C CYS A 9 -34.97 28.82 -21.72
N LEU A 10 -33.85 28.27 -22.20
CA LEU A 10 -32.60 28.01 -21.45
C LEU A 10 -32.76 27.00 -20.31
N SER A 11 -32.16 25.82 -20.49
CA SER A 11 -31.26 25.12 -19.55
C SER A 11 -31.15 23.65 -19.97
N CYS A 12 -30.00 23.26 -20.51
CA CYS A 12 -28.96 22.54 -19.76
C CYS A 12 -29.45 21.22 -19.19
N LEU A 13 -29.05 20.11 -19.83
CA LEU A 13 -28.60 18.91 -19.14
C LEU A 13 -27.67 18.16 -20.08
N PHE A 14 -26.46 18.72 -20.24
CA PHE A 14 -25.29 17.91 -20.58
C PHE A 14 -25.10 16.91 -19.44
N LEU A 15 -25.62 15.70 -19.60
CA LEU A 15 -25.25 14.56 -18.77
C LEU A 15 -23.88 14.08 -19.24
N SER A 16 -22.84 14.86 -18.95
CA SER A 16 -21.48 14.36 -18.90
C SER A 16 -21.40 13.44 -17.69
N ASN A 17 -21.71 12.17 -17.89
CA ASN A 17 -21.20 11.11 -17.03
C ASN A 17 -19.69 11.10 -17.17
N VAL A 18 -19.01 12.02 -16.47
CA VAL A 18 -17.59 11.88 -16.18
C VAL A 18 -17.53 10.74 -15.17
N LEU A 19 -17.57 9.51 -15.69
CA LEU A 19 -16.99 8.37 -15.02
C LEU A 19 -15.54 8.76 -14.76
N PHE A 20 -15.29 9.35 -13.60
CA PHE A 20 -14.00 9.28 -12.95
C PHE A 20 -13.80 7.80 -12.63
N ALA A 21 -13.48 7.01 -13.66
CA ALA A 21 -12.58 5.90 -13.46
C ALA A 21 -11.39 6.54 -12.74
N LYS A 22 -11.22 6.25 -11.45
CA LYS A 22 -9.97 6.51 -10.76
C LYS A 22 -8.93 5.77 -11.59
N THR A 23 -8.34 6.47 -12.56
CA THR A 23 -7.11 6.08 -13.19
C THR A 23 -6.14 6.07 -12.04
N ALA A 24 -5.97 4.90 -11.42
CA ALA A 24 -4.87 4.65 -10.51
C ALA A 24 -3.64 4.92 -11.37
N THR A 25 -3.15 6.16 -11.29
CA THR A 25 -1.95 6.57 -12.00
C THR A 25 -0.90 5.52 -11.68
N PRO A 26 -0.11 5.04 -12.67
CA PRO A 26 0.92 4.08 -12.39
C PRO A 26 1.84 4.66 -11.32
N SER A 27 1.65 4.18 -10.10
CA SER A 27 2.51 4.50 -8.98
C SER A 27 3.74 3.65 -9.19
N ASN A 28 4.89 4.30 -9.08
CA ASN A 28 6.20 3.68 -9.17
C ASN A 28 6.93 4.01 -7.87
N LYS A 29 8.10 3.39 -7.65
CA LYS A 29 8.87 3.62 -6.43
C LYS A 29 9.11 5.10 -6.13
N SER A 30 9.40 5.91 -7.15
CA SER A 30 9.70 7.34 -6.96
C SER A 30 8.50 8.18 -6.53
N ARG A 31 7.26 7.76 -6.83
CA ARG A 31 6.04 8.38 -6.29
C ARG A 31 5.67 7.82 -4.91
N PHE A 32 5.95 6.55 -4.65
CA PHE A 32 5.62 5.91 -3.38
C PHE A 32 6.45 6.45 -2.20
N ILE A 33 7.76 6.66 -2.37
CA ILE A 33 8.63 7.09 -1.26
C ILE A 33 8.21 8.46 -0.68
N PRO A 34 7.94 9.51 -1.47
CA PRO A 34 7.41 10.76 -0.96
C PRO A 34 6.09 10.58 -0.21
N LEU A 35 5.15 9.79 -0.75
CA LEU A 35 3.89 9.47 -0.08
C LEU A 35 4.14 8.81 1.29
N LEU A 36 4.97 7.76 1.33
CA LEU A 36 5.34 7.07 2.57
C LEU A 36 5.90 8.05 3.61
N LYS A 37 6.77 8.99 3.21
CA LYS A 37 7.35 9.99 4.12
C LYS A 37 6.28 10.86 4.78
N THR A 38 5.18 11.18 4.10
CA THR A 38 4.05 11.92 4.72
C THR A 38 3.29 11.12 5.76
N LYS A 39 3.47 9.79 5.79
CA LYS A 39 2.73 8.86 6.65
C LYS A 39 3.53 8.40 7.87
N LEU A 40 4.82 8.68 7.95
CA LEU A 40 5.66 8.26 9.08
C LEU A 40 5.13 8.84 10.40
N GLY A 41 5.35 8.12 11.50
CA GLY A 41 4.91 8.50 12.84
C GLY A 41 4.45 7.29 13.64
N ASP A 42 3.93 7.55 14.84
CA ASP A 42 3.46 6.52 15.76
C ASP A 42 1.99 6.17 15.49
N TYR A 43 1.68 4.89 15.59
CA TYR A 43 0.37 4.33 15.27
C TYR A 43 -0.11 3.41 16.40
N LYS A 44 -1.39 3.52 16.73
CA LYS A 44 -2.08 2.57 17.61
C LYS A 44 -2.94 1.62 16.81
N VAL A 45 -3.00 0.37 17.25
CA VAL A 45 -3.88 -0.64 16.68
C VAL A 45 -5.32 -0.33 17.07
N VAL A 46 -6.21 -0.29 16.07
CA VAL A 46 -7.66 -0.14 16.30
C VAL A 46 -8.43 -1.42 15.95
N SER A 47 -7.85 -2.29 15.13
CA SER A 47 -8.39 -3.61 14.83
C SER A 47 -7.27 -4.58 14.48
N ALA A 48 -7.33 -5.80 15.02
CA ALA A 48 -6.31 -6.82 14.84
C ALA A 48 -6.92 -8.22 14.68
N SER A 49 -6.42 -8.97 13.71
CA SER A 49 -6.71 -10.41 13.58
C SER A 49 -5.55 -11.30 14.06
N SER A 50 -4.45 -10.71 14.53
CA SER A 50 -3.21 -11.42 14.90
C SER A 50 -2.42 -10.63 15.94
N SER A 51 -1.63 -11.34 16.75
CA SER A 51 -0.66 -10.75 17.69
C SER A 51 0.49 -10.00 17.01
N LEU A 52 0.62 -10.11 15.68
CA LEU A 52 1.53 -9.27 14.88
C LEU A 52 1.07 -7.81 14.81
N CYS A 53 -0.23 -7.54 15.04
CA CYS A 53 -0.78 -6.20 15.06
C CYS A 53 -0.58 -5.59 16.46
N VAL A 54 0.52 -4.87 16.66
CA VAL A 54 0.83 -4.16 17.91
C VAL A 54 1.03 -2.68 17.64
N ASP A 55 0.80 -1.84 18.66
CA ASP A 55 1.13 -0.42 18.60
C ASP A 55 2.59 -0.26 18.14
N SER A 56 2.78 0.57 17.13
CA SER A 56 3.98 0.53 16.31
C SER A 56 4.27 1.87 15.67
N GLN A 57 5.54 2.12 15.40
CA GLN A 57 5.96 3.25 14.58
C GLN A 57 6.08 2.85 13.11
N LEU A 58 5.50 3.63 12.21
CA LEU A 58 5.80 3.58 10.78
C LEU A 58 7.06 4.41 10.53
N SER A 59 8.16 3.74 10.19
CA SER A 59 9.46 4.36 9.98
C SER A 59 10.19 3.79 8.76
N LEU A 60 11.13 4.59 8.22
CA LEU A 60 12.09 4.09 7.24
C LEU A 60 13.08 3.16 7.94
N ILE A 61 13.48 2.08 7.27
CA ILE A 61 14.55 1.19 7.76
C ILE A 61 15.87 1.97 7.84
N ASN A 62 16.13 2.81 6.84
CA ASN A 62 17.26 3.73 6.82
C ASN A 62 16.77 5.12 6.35
N PRO A 63 16.82 6.16 7.21
CA PRO A 63 16.38 7.51 6.85
C PRO A 63 17.20 8.15 5.71
N VAL A 64 18.48 7.78 5.58
CA VAL A 64 19.39 8.28 4.54
C VAL A 64 19.16 7.58 3.21
N TYR A 65 18.79 6.30 3.24
CA TYR A 65 18.53 5.47 2.07
C TYR A 65 17.09 4.93 2.10
N PRO A 66 16.08 5.71 1.67
CA PRO A 66 14.67 5.28 1.71
C PRO A 66 14.37 4.02 0.89
N ASP A 67 15.20 3.75 -0.12
CA ASP A 67 15.16 2.52 -0.91
C ASP A 67 15.47 1.25 -0.09
N ALA A 68 16.10 1.38 1.08
CA ALA A 68 16.31 0.26 2.00
C ALA A 68 14.98 -0.33 2.50
N GLY A 69 13.90 0.46 2.46
CA GLY A 69 12.56 0.03 2.83
C GLY A 69 12.01 0.72 4.06
N PHE A 70 10.91 0.17 4.56
CA PHE A 70 10.19 0.70 5.72
C PHE A 70 9.60 -0.42 6.55
N LYS A 71 9.21 -0.07 7.77
CA LYS A 71 8.63 -0.99 8.73
C LYS A 71 7.51 -0.32 9.51
N LEU A 72 6.55 -1.11 9.94
CA LEU A 72 5.54 -0.76 10.93
C LEU A 72 5.81 -1.65 12.16
N GLY A 73 6.55 -1.11 13.11
CA GLY A 73 7.10 -1.91 14.22
C GLY A 73 8.25 -2.82 13.78
N SER A 74 8.46 -3.93 14.48
CA SER A 74 9.56 -4.87 14.18
C SER A 74 9.15 -6.02 13.26
N GLN A 75 7.86 -6.33 13.16
CA GLN A 75 7.37 -7.54 12.49
C GLN A 75 6.83 -7.29 11.08
N ILE A 76 6.31 -6.09 10.80
CA ILE A 76 5.79 -5.73 9.49
C ILE A 76 6.87 -4.95 8.75
N VAL A 77 7.54 -5.61 7.80
CA VAL A 77 8.73 -5.07 7.12
C VAL A 77 8.62 -5.22 5.60
N PHE A 78 8.88 -4.11 4.90
CA PHE A 78 8.95 -4.04 3.44
C PHE A 78 10.38 -3.63 3.06
N GLU A 79 11.25 -4.62 2.84
CA GLU A 79 12.68 -4.41 2.58
C GLU A 79 13.01 -4.14 1.12
N SER A 80 14.07 -3.38 0.88
CA SER A 80 14.70 -3.17 -0.43
C SER A 80 13.69 -2.78 -1.52
N LEU A 81 13.11 -1.59 -1.43
CA LEU A 81 12.15 -1.10 -2.42
C LEU A 81 12.79 -1.02 -3.80
N HIS A 82 12.17 -1.67 -4.78
CA HIS A 82 12.65 -1.72 -6.16
C HIS A 82 11.49 -1.79 -7.17
N ASN A 83 11.77 -1.41 -8.41
CA ASN A 83 10.83 -1.60 -9.51
C ASN A 83 11.02 -2.99 -10.13
N GLY A 84 9.92 -3.62 -10.52
CA GLY A 84 9.92 -4.93 -11.16
C GLY A 84 10.09 -6.07 -10.17
N THR A 85 10.80 -7.11 -10.61
CA THR A 85 11.05 -8.32 -9.82
C THR A 85 12.55 -8.47 -9.58
N ARG A 86 12.93 -8.82 -8.35
CA ARG A 86 14.32 -9.13 -8.00
C ARG A 86 14.40 -10.46 -7.29
N THR A 87 15.41 -11.26 -7.63
CA THR A 87 15.67 -12.55 -6.98
C THR A 87 17.04 -12.51 -6.34
N THR A 88 17.10 -12.85 -5.06
CA THR A 88 18.36 -12.93 -4.30
C THR A 88 18.45 -14.30 -3.64
N LYS A 89 19.61 -14.96 -3.74
CA LYS A 89 19.88 -16.16 -2.94
C LYS A 89 20.21 -15.74 -1.52
N LYS A 90 19.42 -16.17 -0.54
CA LYS A 90 19.79 -16.09 0.87
C LYS A 90 20.67 -17.30 1.23
N PRO A 91 21.85 -17.08 1.84
CA PRO A 91 22.70 -18.18 2.30
C PRO A 91 21.91 -19.16 3.16
N ASP A 92 22.13 -20.46 2.93
CA ASP A 92 21.53 -21.57 3.69
C ASP A 92 20.00 -21.57 3.82
N PHE A 93 19.33 -20.83 2.93
CA PHE A 93 17.87 -20.70 2.92
C PHE A 93 17.36 -20.82 1.47
N CYS A 94 16.51 -19.89 1.02
CA CYS A 94 15.85 -19.94 -0.28
C CYS A 94 16.41 -18.92 -1.26
N PHE A 95 16.12 -19.12 -2.55
CA PHE A 95 16.03 -17.97 -3.45
C PHE A 95 14.76 -17.22 -3.10
N VAL A 96 14.92 -15.94 -2.75
CA VAL A 96 13.82 -15.05 -2.42
C VAL A 96 13.59 -14.11 -3.58
N THR A 97 12.46 -14.29 -4.27
CA THR A 97 12.00 -13.39 -5.33
C THR A 97 11.01 -12.39 -4.76
N SER A 98 11.36 -11.12 -4.81
CA SER A 98 10.57 -9.98 -4.34
C SER A 98 10.01 -9.21 -5.54
N SER A 99 8.75 -8.81 -5.47
CA SER A 99 8.13 -7.86 -6.39
C SER A 99 7.25 -6.86 -5.65
N PHE A 100 7.29 -5.60 -6.07
CA PHE A 100 6.44 -4.55 -5.52
C PHE A 100 5.46 -4.04 -6.59
N LYS A 101 4.18 -3.94 -6.20
CA LYS A 101 3.15 -3.24 -6.97
C LYS A 101 2.80 -1.97 -6.19
N TYR A 102 3.35 -0.86 -6.64
CA TYR A 102 3.07 0.45 -6.04
C TYR A 102 1.70 0.94 -6.47
N LYS A 103 0.97 1.54 -5.54
CA LYS A 103 -0.37 2.12 -5.71
C LYS A 103 -0.33 3.59 -5.31
N SER A 104 -1.36 4.35 -5.64
CA SER A 104 -1.47 5.76 -5.23
C SER A 104 -1.65 5.95 -3.72
N ASP A 105 -2.04 4.88 -3.03
CA ASP A 105 -2.43 4.83 -1.62
C ASP A 105 -1.65 3.76 -0.86
N GLY A 106 -0.60 3.15 -1.43
CA GLY A 106 0.07 2.06 -0.75
C GLY A 106 0.97 1.23 -1.63
N VAL A 107 1.28 0.02 -1.17
CA VAL A 107 2.11 -0.93 -1.91
C VAL A 107 1.74 -2.36 -1.55
N ASP A 108 1.68 -3.22 -2.56
CA ASP A 108 1.65 -4.67 -2.38
C ASP A 108 3.04 -5.24 -2.60
N ASN A 109 3.45 -6.18 -1.76
CA ASN A 109 4.70 -6.91 -1.89
C ASN A 109 4.43 -8.41 -1.95
N SER A 110 4.99 -9.06 -2.96
CA SER A 110 5.00 -10.52 -3.06
C SER A 110 6.43 -11.00 -2.84
N LEU A 111 6.59 -11.97 -1.94
CA LEU A 111 7.84 -12.65 -1.68
C LEU A 111 7.63 -14.14 -1.97
N ARG A 112 8.36 -14.67 -2.96
CA ARG A 112 8.36 -16.07 -3.31
C ARG A 112 9.67 -16.70 -2.86
N MET A 113 9.57 -17.65 -1.93
CA MET A 113 10.67 -18.51 -1.52
C MET A 113 10.64 -19.76 -2.41
N SER A 114 11.73 -20.00 -3.12
CA SER A 114 11.88 -21.14 -4.04
C SER A 114 13.29 -21.68 -4.00
N ARG A 115 13.49 -22.93 -4.45
CA ARG A 115 14.80 -23.58 -4.46
C ARG A 115 15.46 -23.46 -3.08
N CYS A 116 14.68 -23.80 -2.07
CA CYS A 116 15.08 -23.77 -0.66
C CYS A 116 15.98 -24.96 -0.34
N VAL A 117 16.85 -24.81 0.66
CA VAL A 117 17.60 -25.93 1.23
C VAL A 117 16.62 -26.97 1.79
N ASP A 118 15.64 -26.52 2.57
CA ASP A 118 14.51 -27.33 3.01
C ASP A 118 13.24 -26.92 2.22
N PRO A 119 12.66 -27.84 1.43
CA PRO A 119 11.45 -27.60 0.64
C PRO A 119 10.23 -27.13 1.44
N VAL A 120 10.14 -27.40 2.76
CA VAL A 120 9.03 -26.92 3.59
C VAL A 120 8.93 -25.39 3.64
N ASN A 121 10.03 -24.70 3.34
CA ASN A 121 10.11 -23.25 3.30
C ASN A 121 9.67 -22.65 1.96
N GLU A 122 9.41 -23.48 0.94
CA GLU A 122 8.91 -23.01 -0.35
C GLU A 122 7.46 -22.55 -0.22
N LYS A 123 7.28 -21.23 -0.33
CA LYS A 123 5.96 -20.61 -0.27
C LYS A 123 5.98 -19.25 -0.94
N THR A 124 4.79 -18.71 -1.16
CA THR A 124 4.63 -17.33 -1.60
C THR A 124 3.80 -16.58 -0.56
N ILE A 125 4.44 -15.61 0.08
CA ILE A 125 3.77 -14.67 0.97
C ILE A 125 3.52 -13.37 0.23
N ARG A 126 2.40 -12.74 0.54
CA ARG A 126 1.92 -11.48 -0.01
C ARG A 126 1.48 -10.62 1.14
N GLN A 127 2.07 -9.45 1.22
CA GLN A 127 1.72 -8.44 2.20
C GLN A 127 1.37 -7.13 1.52
N SER A 128 0.50 -6.35 2.14
CA SER A 128 0.08 -5.04 1.61
C SER A 128 0.02 -4.03 2.74
N ILE A 129 0.41 -2.80 2.43
CA ILE A 129 0.10 -1.64 3.26
C ILE A 129 -0.72 -0.65 2.44
N GLU A 130 -1.78 -0.11 3.04
CA GLU A 130 -2.70 0.84 2.43
C GLU A 130 -2.92 2.02 3.37
N PHE A 131 -2.67 3.22 2.88
CA PHE A 131 -2.93 4.51 3.50
C PHE A 131 -4.36 4.94 3.18
N VAL A 132 -5.33 4.37 3.90
CA VAL A 132 -6.76 4.58 3.68
C VAL A 132 -7.16 6.05 3.86
N SER A 133 -6.50 6.75 4.77
CA SER A 133 -6.74 8.17 5.06
C SER A 133 -5.43 8.89 5.44
N PRO A 134 -5.45 10.19 5.77
CA PRO A 134 -4.33 10.89 6.39
C PRO A 134 -3.74 10.17 7.61
N THR A 135 -4.59 9.55 8.43
CA THR A 135 -4.24 8.99 9.74
C THR A 135 -4.45 7.48 9.83
N THR A 136 -5.17 6.85 8.89
CA THR A 136 -5.50 5.43 8.97
C THR A 136 -4.63 4.61 8.02
N VAL A 137 -4.06 3.52 8.55
CA VAL A 137 -3.27 2.54 7.80
C VAL A 137 -3.84 1.15 7.96
N LYS A 138 -3.92 0.40 6.87
CA LYS A 138 -4.26 -1.03 6.89
C LYS A 138 -3.07 -1.86 6.44
N TYR A 139 -2.87 -2.97 7.15
CA TYR A 139 -1.89 -3.99 6.78
C TYR A 139 -2.61 -5.32 6.54
N THR A 140 -2.15 -6.06 5.55
CA THR A 140 -2.58 -7.45 5.33
C THR A 140 -1.40 -8.36 5.05
N LEU A 141 -1.53 -9.64 5.44
CA LEU A 141 -0.66 -10.76 5.07
C LEU A 141 -1.56 -11.93 4.67
N ASN A 142 -1.20 -12.69 3.64
CA ASN A 142 -2.02 -13.81 3.17
C ASN A 142 -1.75 -15.13 3.89
N ASP A 143 -0.53 -15.35 4.41
CA ASP A 143 -0.12 -16.61 5.03
C ASP A 143 0.94 -16.40 6.14
N PRO A 144 0.54 -16.49 7.44
CA PRO A 144 -0.84 -16.66 7.90
C PRO A 144 -1.70 -15.45 7.53
N GLN A 145 -3.03 -15.63 7.50
CA GLN A 145 -3.93 -14.53 7.17
C GLN A 145 -3.94 -13.51 8.31
N VAL A 146 -3.45 -12.29 8.04
CA VAL A 146 -3.41 -11.17 8.99
C VAL A 146 -4.11 -9.98 8.39
N GLN A 147 -4.88 -9.28 9.22
CA GLN A 147 -5.46 -7.97 8.93
C GLN A 147 -5.29 -7.09 10.16
N CYS A 148 -4.63 -5.96 9.96
CA CYS A 148 -4.47 -4.94 11.00
C CYS A 148 -5.01 -3.61 10.47
N THR A 149 -5.68 -2.85 11.33
CA THR A 149 -5.97 -1.42 11.09
C THR A 149 -5.34 -0.62 12.21
N PHE A 150 -4.66 0.45 11.81
CA PHE A 150 -3.93 1.33 12.71
C PHE A 150 -4.35 2.77 12.50
N GLU A 151 -4.30 3.56 13.57
CA GLU A 151 -4.58 4.99 13.57
C GLU A 151 -3.38 5.79 14.07
N LYS A 152 -2.98 6.79 13.29
CA LYS A 152 -1.85 7.67 13.57
C LYS A 152 -2.15 8.48 14.82
N GLN A 153 -1.19 8.56 15.71
CA GLN A 153 -1.28 9.40 16.89
C GLN A 153 -0.90 10.83 16.53
N ALA A 154 -1.52 11.80 17.20
CA ALA A 154 -1.05 13.18 17.13
C ALA A 154 0.36 13.24 17.74
N ASP A 155 1.26 13.97 17.09
CA ASP A 155 2.61 14.23 17.59
C ASP A 155 2.58 15.03 18.90
#